data_AF-A0A7S3CX62-F1
#
_entry.id   AF-A0A7S3CX62-F1
#
_cell.length_a   1.000
_cell.length_b   1.000
_cell.length_c   1.000
_cell.angle_alpha   90.00
_cell.angle_beta   90.00
_cell.angle_gamma   90.00
#
_symmetry.space_group_name_H-M   'P 1'
#
loop_
_entity.id
_entity.type
_entity.pdbx_description
1 polymer ?
#
loop_
_entity_poly.entity_id
_entity_poly.type
_entity_poly.pdbx_seq_one_letter_code
_entity_poly.pdbx_strand_id
1 'polypeptide(L)'
;PLPPSPSPHNHTQHVAGELLQPPGMLPRVRVFNDATSLANGGVVDRMQMRNAVFRPDHALPTMSIEEAREIEGQAAMDRAKKEEESAKKKQEIEDAMTEDEKQERDELKARHWDDWKDDHPKGSGNKMKGR
;
A
#
# COMPACT_ATOMS: atom_id res chain seq x y z
N PRO A 1 18.48 30.97 -3.82
CA PRO A 1 19.25 29.74 -4.13
C PRO A 1 18.70 28.60 -3.27
N LEU A 2 17.94 27.69 -3.87
CA LEU A 2 17.29 26.58 -3.17
C LEU A 2 18.26 25.39 -3.03
N PRO A 3 18.27 24.66 -1.90
CA PRO A 3 19.12 23.48 -1.75
C PRO A 3 18.62 22.30 -2.60
N PRO A 4 19.52 21.41 -3.07
CA PRO A 4 19.11 20.25 -3.86
C PRO A 4 18.34 19.22 -3.02
N SER A 5 17.33 18.59 -3.62
CA SER A 5 16.53 17.52 -3.01
C SER A 5 17.38 16.28 -2.69
N PRO A 6 17.25 15.64 -1.53
CA PRO A 6 17.92 14.37 -1.28
C PRO A 6 17.21 13.22 -2.03
N SER A 7 17.92 12.58 -2.96
CA SER A 7 17.52 11.29 -3.54
C SER A 7 17.50 10.19 -2.46
N PRO A 8 16.53 9.27 -2.46
CA PRO A 8 16.42 8.25 -1.41
C PRO A 8 17.47 7.15 -1.62
N HIS A 9 18.62 7.28 -0.95
CA HIS A 9 19.53 6.15 -0.74
C HIS A 9 19.08 5.41 0.53
N ASN A 10 18.30 4.34 0.37
CA ASN A 10 18.12 3.36 1.43
C ASN A 10 19.45 2.59 1.60
N HIS A 11 20.29 3.06 2.51
CA HIS A 11 21.41 2.28 3.01
C HIS A 11 20.92 1.38 4.15
N THR A 12 20.32 0.24 3.80
CA THR A 12 20.05 -0.81 4.78
C THR A 12 21.33 -1.62 4.95
N GLN A 13 22.02 -1.40 6.07
CA GLN A 13 23.08 -2.28 6.53
C GLN A 13 22.48 -3.68 6.76
N HIS A 14 22.96 -4.68 6.03
CA HIS A 14 22.62 -6.07 6.30
C HIS A 14 23.41 -6.51 7.54
N VAL A 15 22.85 -6.28 8.72
CA VAL A 15 23.22 -7.04 9.92
C VAL A 15 22.53 -8.39 9.85
N ALA A 16 23.32 -9.47 10.01
CA ALA A 16 22.83 -10.84 10.05
C ALA A 16 21.92 -11.03 11.28
N GLY A 17 20.62 -10.79 11.07
CA GLY A 17 19.55 -11.09 12.01
C GLY A 17 18.67 -12.15 11.37
N GLU A 18 18.72 -13.35 11.95
CA GLU A 18 17.84 -14.48 11.67
C GLU A 18 16.38 -14.01 11.53
N LEU A 19 15.81 -14.16 10.33
CA LEU A 19 14.42 -13.87 10.05
C LEU A 19 13.56 -14.80 10.91
N LEU A 20 13.09 -14.30 12.05
CA LEU A 20 12.07 -14.95 12.86
C LEU A 20 10.81 -15.07 12.00
N GLN A 21 10.57 -16.28 11.50
CA GLN A 21 9.36 -16.65 10.79
C GLN A 21 8.15 -16.33 11.69
N PRO A 22 7.08 -15.70 11.18
CA PRO A 22 5.84 -15.60 11.95
C PRO A 22 5.34 -17.02 12.23
N PRO A 23 4.98 -17.37 13.48
CA PRO A 23 4.53 -18.72 13.82
C PRO A 23 3.28 -19.04 13.02
N GLY A 24 3.37 -20.04 12.14
CA GLY A 24 2.25 -20.53 11.30
C GLY A 24 2.43 -20.37 9.79
N MET A 25 3.44 -19.66 9.31
CA MET A 25 3.72 -19.58 7.86
C MET A 25 4.64 -20.73 7.44
N LEU A 26 4.09 -21.69 6.69
CA LEU A 26 4.90 -22.76 6.08
C LEU A 26 5.99 -22.12 5.18
N PRO A 27 7.20 -22.71 5.12
CA PRO A 27 8.26 -22.18 4.28
C PRO A 27 7.76 -22.09 2.83
N ARG A 28 7.92 -20.92 2.20
CA ARG A 28 7.70 -20.78 0.76
C ARG A 28 8.80 -21.57 0.05
N VAL A 29 8.57 -22.87 -0.13
CA VAL A 29 9.41 -23.71 -0.97
C VAL A 29 9.37 -23.09 -2.36
N ARG A 30 10.48 -22.47 -2.78
CA ARG A 30 10.69 -22.16 -4.19
C ARG A 30 10.91 -23.51 -4.88
N VAL A 31 9.81 -24.14 -5.29
CA VAL A 31 9.88 -25.28 -6.20
C VAL A 31 10.32 -24.70 -7.53
N PHE A 32 11.60 -24.84 -7.86
CA PHE A 32 12.07 -24.67 -9.22
C PHE A 32 11.27 -25.66 -10.08
N ASN A 33 10.43 -25.13 -10.97
CA ASN A 33 9.74 -25.94 -11.94
C ASN A 33 10.74 -26.23 -13.06
N ASP A 34 11.57 -27.25 -12.86
CA ASP A 34 12.55 -27.70 -13.84
C ASP A 34 11.80 -28.32 -15.01
N ALA A 35 11.46 -27.49 -16.00
CA ALA A 35 10.85 -27.88 -17.26
C ALA A 35 11.83 -28.62 -18.19
N THR A 36 12.62 -29.54 -17.64
CA THR A 36 13.57 -30.41 -18.37
C THR A 36 13.16 -31.88 -18.30
N SER A 37 11.86 -32.16 -18.48
CA SER A 37 11.34 -33.53 -18.66
C SER A 37 10.70 -33.74 -20.03
N LEU A 38 11.27 -33.15 -21.08
CA LEU A 38 10.86 -33.40 -22.47
C LEU A 38 11.78 -34.39 -23.20
N ALA A 39 12.81 -34.93 -22.56
CA ALA A 39 13.81 -35.76 -23.22
C ALA A 39 13.61 -37.27 -23.09
N ASN A 40 12.84 -37.78 -22.12
CA ASN A 40 12.67 -39.23 -21.93
C ASN A 40 11.34 -39.53 -21.25
N GLY A 41 10.31 -39.84 -22.03
CA GLY A 41 9.10 -40.63 -21.67
C GLY A 41 8.67 -40.72 -20.20
N GLY A 42 8.74 -39.62 -19.45
CA GLY A 42 8.53 -39.61 -18.02
C GLY A 42 7.05 -39.74 -17.75
N VAL A 43 6.65 -40.85 -17.15
CA VAL A 43 5.30 -41.01 -16.63
C VAL A 43 5.11 -39.94 -15.56
N VAL A 44 4.55 -38.80 -15.94
CA VAL A 44 3.94 -37.85 -15.01
C VAL A 44 2.93 -38.65 -14.21
N ASP A 45 3.25 -38.90 -12.94
CA ASP A 45 2.42 -39.73 -12.09
C ASP A 45 1.02 -39.11 -12.06
N ARG A 46 0.02 -39.88 -12.51
CA ARG A 46 -1.38 -39.47 -12.52
C ARG A 46 -1.79 -38.94 -11.14
N MET A 47 -1.19 -39.47 -10.08
CA MET A 47 -1.41 -39.04 -8.71
C MET A 47 -0.90 -37.61 -8.45
N GLN A 48 0.24 -37.22 -9.02
CA GLN A 48 0.77 -35.85 -8.92
C GLN A 48 -0.07 -34.84 -9.70
N MET A 49 -0.51 -35.18 -10.91
CA MET A 49 -1.43 -34.31 -11.67
C MET A 49 -2.75 -34.11 -10.93
N ARG A 50 -3.27 -35.17 -10.29
CA ARG A 50 -4.51 -35.10 -9.52
C ARG A 50 -4.39 -34.15 -8.30
N ASN A 51 -3.22 -34.12 -7.68
CA ASN A 51 -2.93 -33.22 -6.54
C ASN A 51 -2.67 -31.77 -6.96
N ALA A 52 -2.31 -31.53 -8.23
CA ALA A 52 -2.06 -30.20 -8.77
C ALA A 52 -3.34 -29.50 -9.28
N VAL A 53 -4.40 -30.27 -9.55
CA VAL A 53 -5.71 -29.73 -9.95
C VAL A 53 -6.50 -29.38 -8.68
N PHE A 54 -7.13 -28.19 -8.67
CA PHE A 54 -7.83 -27.60 -7.50
C PHE A 54 -6.93 -27.19 -6.33
N ARG A 55 -5.74 -26.63 -6.62
CA ARG A 55 -5.00 -25.88 -5.61
C ARG A 55 -5.77 -24.60 -5.26
N PRO A 56 -5.84 -24.19 -3.98
CA PRO A 56 -6.34 -22.87 -3.63
C PRO A 56 -5.45 -21.82 -4.32
N ASP A 57 -6.02 -21.04 -5.23
CA ASP A 57 -5.30 -19.96 -5.92
C ASP A 57 -4.97 -18.80 -4.95
N HIS A 58 -5.63 -18.79 -3.78
CA HIS A 58 -5.47 -17.78 -2.74
C HIS A 58 -5.41 -18.46 -1.38
N ALA A 59 -4.52 -17.99 -0.51
CA ALA A 59 -4.56 -18.37 0.90
C ALA A 59 -5.85 -17.81 1.51
N LEU A 60 -6.62 -18.68 2.16
CA LEU A 60 -7.78 -18.23 2.93
C LEU A 60 -7.31 -17.42 4.15
N PRO A 61 -8.11 -16.45 4.61
CA PRO A 61 -7.84 -15.78 5.88
C PRO A 61 -7.68 -16.81 7.00
N THR A 62 -6.60 -16.68 7.78
CA THR A 62 -6.34 -17.53 8.93
C THR A 62 -7.10 -17.08 10.18
N MET A 63 -7.69 -15.88 10.13
CA MET A 63 -8.40 -15.23 11.22
C MET A 63 -9.90 -15.47 11.11
N SER A 64 -10.56 -15.55 12.26
CA SER A 64 -12.02 -15.70 12.28
C SER A 64 -12.71 -14.39 11.86
N ILE A 65 -13.98 -14.49 11.41
CA ILE A 65 -14.78 -13.32 11.05
C ILE A 65 -14.94 -12.37 12.24
N GLU A 66 -15.12 -12.90 13.46
CA GLU A 66 -15.26 -12.08 14.67
C GLU A 66 -13.96 -11.34 15.00
N GLU A 67 -12.82 -12.01 14.88
CA GLU A 67 -11.51 -11.41 15.11
C GLU A 67 -11.20 -10.29 14.10
N ALA A 68 -11.55 -10.51 12.82
CA ALA A 68 -11.42 -9.48 11.79
C ALA A 68 -12.32 -8.26 12.08
N ARG A 69 -13.55 -8.50 12.56
CA ARG A 69 -14.49 -7.44 12.95
C ARG A 69 -13.96 -6.62 14.12
N GLU A 70 -13.38 -7.26 15.13
CA GLU A 70 -12.78 -6.57 16.28
C GLU A 70 -11.61 -5.68 15.83
N ILE A 71 -10.72 -6.20 14.98
CA ILE A 71 -9.58 -5.43 14.44
C ILE A 71 -10.08 -4.22 13.63
N GLU A 72 -11.08 -4.41 12.77
CA GLU A 72 -11.65 -3.31 12.00
C GLU A 72 -12.36 -2.30 12.90
N GLY A 73 -13.05 -2.75 13.94
CA GLY A 73 -13.70 -1.92 14.95
C GLY A 73 -12.70 -1.07 15.72
N GLN A 74 -11.61 -1.66 16.19
CA GLN A 74 -10.52 -0.93 16.85
C GLN A 74 -9.88 0.10 15.91
N ALA A 75 -9.57 -0.31 14.67
CA ALA A 75 -9.03 0.60 13.67
C ALA A 75 -10.00 1.74 13.29
N ALA A 76 -11.32 1.50 13.35
CA ALA A 76 -12.32 2.53 13.16
C ALA A 76 -12.35 3.51 14.34
N MET A 77 -12.29 3.01 15.58
CA MET A 77 -12.23 3.86 16.79
C MET A 77 -10.98 4.73 16.81
N ASP A 78 -9.82 4.17 16.44
CA ASP A 78 -8.57 4.92 16.41
C ASP A 78 -8.57 5.98 15.30
N ARG A 79 -9.16 5.67 14.13
CA ARG A 79 -9.38 6.67 13.08
C ARG A 79 -10.30 7.79 13.56
N ALA A 80 -11.39 7.46 14.23
CA ALA A 80 -12.33 8.46 14.75
C ALA A 80 -11.67 9.39 15.78
N LYS A 81 -10.90 8.83 16.74
CA LYS A 81 -10.13 9.63 17.70
C LYS A 81 -9.15 10.56 17.02
N LYS A 82 -8.39 10.04 16.05
CA LYS A 82 -7.40 10.84 15.30
C LYS A 82 -8.07 11.95 14.49
N GLU A 83 -9.23 11.67 13.91
CA GLU A 83 -10.03 12.67 13.19
C GLU A 83 -10.52 13.77 14.15
N GLU A 84 -11.04 13.41 15.31
CA GLU A 84 -11.47 14.35 16.35
C GLU A 84 -10.32 15.23 16.84
N GLU A 85 -9.16 14.64 17.15
CA GLU A 85 -7.95 15.38 17.54
C GLU A 85 -7.49 16.34 16.44
N SER A 86 -7.51 15.88 15.19
CA SER A 86 -7.15 16.72 14.04
C SER A 86 -8.13 17.88 13.84
N ALA A 87 -9.42 17.64 14.06
CA ALA A 87 -10.46 18.66 13.96
C ALA A 87 -10.31 19.70 15.07
N LYS A 88 -10.07 19.26 16.31
CA LYS A 88 -9.78 20.15 17.46
C LYS A 88 -8.56 21.02 17.20
N LYS A 89 -7.45 20.41 16.77
CA LYS A 89 -6.23 21.16 16.43
C LYS A 89 -6.47 22.17 15.31
N LYS A 90 -7.27 21.81 14.31
CA LYS A 90 -7.61 22.71 13.21
C LYS A 90 -8.46 23.89 13.70
N GLN A 91 -9.44 23.64 14.57
CA GLN A 91 -10.25 24.68 15.20
C GLN A 91 -9.40 25.62 16.04
N GLU A 92 -8.49 25.12 16.87
CA GLU A 92 -7.58 25.95 17.68
C GLU A 92 -6.73 26.90 16.81
N ILE A 93 -6.24 26.41 15.66
CA ILE A 93 -5.48 27.23 14.71
C ILE A 93 -6.38 28.29 14.06
N GLU A 94 -7.61 27.91 13.69
CA GLU A 94 -8.58 28.80 13.06
C GLU A 94 -9.12 29.88 14.01
N ASP A 95 -9.24 29.57 15.31
CA ASP A 95 -9.63 30.52 16.35
C ASP A 95 -8.50 31.49 16.70
N ALA A 96 -7.24 31.07 16.53
CA ALA A 96 -6.06 31.92 16.72
C ALA A 96 -5.77 32.86 15.55
N MET A 97 -6.34 32.60 14.36
CA MET A 97 -6.18 33.44 13.17
C MET A 97 -7.13 34.62 13.17
N THR A 98 -6.63 35.77 12.73
CA THR A 98 -7.43 36.95 12.40
C THR A 98 -8.24 36.74 11.12
N GLU A 99 -9.25 37.58 10.88
CA GLU A 99 -10.08 37.51 9.67
C GLU A 99 -9.27 37.75 8.39
N ASP A 100 -8.31 38.68 8.43
CA ASP A 100 -7.44 38.98 7.29
C ASP A 100 -6.55 37.77 6.94
N GLU A 101 -5.96 37.10 7.95
CA GLU A 101 -5.16 35.89 7.74
C GLU A 101 -5.99 34.72 7.16
N LYS A 102 -7.27 34.61 7.54
CA LYS A 102 -8.17 33.58 6.98
C LYS A 102 -8.44 33.83 5.50
N GLN A 103 -8.67 35.09 5.12
CA GLN A 103 -8.89 35.47 3.73
C GLN A 103 -7.64 35.20 2.89
N GLU A 104 -6.46 35.61 3.36
CA GLU A 104 -5.19 35.34 2.68
C GLU A 104 -4.94 33.83 2.48
N ARG A 105 -5.22 33.01 3.51
CA ARG A 105 -5.11 31.54 3.42
C ARG A 105 -6.04 30.98 2.34
N ASP A 106 -7.27 31.47 2.25
CA ASP A 106 -8.26 30.99 1.29
C ASP A 106 -7.89 31.35 -0.15
N GLU A 107 -7.37 32.56 -0.36
CA GLU A 107 -6.83 32.95 -1.66
C GLU A 107 -5.62 32.10 -2.07
N LEU A 108 -4.69 31.85 -1.15
CA LEU A 108 -3.53 30.97 -1.38
C LEU A 108 -3.97 29.56 -1.75
N LYS A 109 -4.99 29.03 -1.05
CA LYS A 109 -5.55 27.71 -1.35
C LYS A 109 -6.24 27.67 -2.71
N ALA A 110 -6.96 28.71 -3.08
CA ALA A 110 -7.59 28.82 -4.39
C ALA A 110 -6.54 28.84 -5.51
N ARG A 111 -5.47 29.65 -5.36
CA ARG A 111 -4.34 29.68 -6.31
C ARG A 111 -3.67 28.32 -6.45
N HIS A 112 -3.34 27.67 -5.33
CA HIS A 112 -2.72 26.34 -5.35
C HIS A 112 -3.63 25.28 -6.00
N TRP A 113 -4.95 25.43 -5.88
CA TRP A 113 -5.90 24.55 -6.55
C TRP A 113 -5.94 24.78 -8.05
N ASP A 114 -5.84 26.02 -8.49
CA ASP A 114 -5.75 26.36 -9.90
C ASP A 114 -4.45 25.83 -10.51
N ASP A 115 -3.30 26.07 -9.88
CA ASP A 115 -1.99 25.54 -10.30
C ASP A 115 -2.02 24.01 -10.42
N TRP A 116 -2.63 23.33 -9.43
CA TRP A 116 -2.77 21.87 -9.47
C TRP A 116 -3.63 21.41 -10.65
N LYS A 117 -4.75 22.07 -10.96
CA LYS A 117 -5.60 21.69 -12.10
C LYS A 117 -4.88 21.89 -13.43
N ASP A 118 -4.07 22.92 -13.55
CA ASP A 118 -3.28 23.21 -14.75
C ASP A 118 -2.21 22.14 -14.97
N ASP A 119 -1.54 21.69 -13.90
CA ASP A 119 -0.59 20.58 -13.93
C ASP A 119 -1.26 19.20 -14.18
N HIS A 120 -2.55 19.06 -13.87
CA HIS A 120 -3.31 17.82 -14.00
C HIS A 120 -4.43 17.93 -15.04
N PRO A 121 -4.10 18.16 -16.32
CA PRO A 121 -5.10 18.34 -17.36
C PRO A 121 -5.94 17.07 -17.54
N LYS A 122 -7.26 17.27 -17.64
CA LYS A 122 -8.20 16.16 -17.85
C LYS A 122 -7.81 15.32 -19.07
N GLY A 123 -7.87 14.00 -18.89
CA GLY A 123 -7.55 13.04 -19.94
C GLY A 123 -6.05 12.87 -20.23
N SER A 124 -5.15 13.39 -19.38
CA SER A 124 -3.70 13.14 -19.46
C SER A 124 -3.36 11.64 -19.65
N GLY A 125 -4.05 10.75 -18.95
CA GLY A 125 -3.89 9.29 -19.08
C GLY A 125 -4.30 8.70 -20.45
N ASN A 126 -5.16 9.37 -21.22
CA ASN A 126 -5.61 8.89 -22.53
C ASN A 126 -4.87 9.54 -23.71
N LYS A 127 -4.04 10.56 -23.49
CA LYS A 127 -3.34 11.29 -24.57
C LYS A 127 -2.05 10.61 -25.05
N MET A 128 -1.58 9.55 -24.40
CA MET A 128 -0.32 8.85 -24.74
C MET A 128 -0.46 7.66 -25.72
N LYS A 129 -1.67 7.31 -26.18
CA LYS A 129 -1.90 6.16 -27.09
C LYS A 129 -2.07 6.56 -28.57
N GLY A 130 -1.21 7.44 -29.09
CA GLY A 130 -1.36 7.96 -30.46
C GLY A 130 -0.07 8.40 -31.15
N ARG A 131 1.06 7.74 -30.90
CA ARG A 131 2.29 7.88 -31.69
C ARG A 131 2.84 6.52 -32.06
#